data_AF-A0A943PZ16-F1
#
_entry.id   AF-A0A943PZ16-F1
#
_cell.length_a   1.000
_cell.length_b   1.000
_cell.length_c   1.000
_cell.angle_alpha   90.00
_cell.angle_beta   90.00
_cell.angle_gamma   90.00
#
_symmetry.space_group_name_H-M   'P 1'
#
loop_
_entity.id
_entity.type
_entity.pdbx_description
1 polymer ?
#
loop_
_entity_poly.entity_id
_entity_poly.type
_entity_poly.pdbx_seq_one_letter_code
_entity_poly.pdbx_strand_id
1 'polypeptide(L)'
;MKNFIYCTTTAKGEQSFYLTAQGTKYFLFAQAFKRSNKDAFGQGISLFELRKLKKHCSYSVRHTAEKLPVYIRYIEQEYGVLIMEKTKRKNLNRQDKKRFGDDDYINGETA
;
A
#
# COMPACT_ATOMS: atom_id res chain seq x y z
N MET A 1 11.76 -3.18 9.59
CA MET A 1 10.59 -4.10 9.58
C MET A 1 10.15 -4.32 8.15
N LYS A 2 9.86 -5.57 7.74
CA LYS A 2 9.50 -5.91 6.36
C LYS A 2 7.97 -5.94 6.22
N ASN A 3 7.45 -5.18 5.25
CA ASN A 3 6.03 -5.22 4.89
C ASN A 3 5.82 -6.31 3.83
N PHE A 4 4.88 -7.21 4.07
CA PHE A 4 4.56 -8.30 3.16
C PHE A 4 3.07 -8.46 2.97
N ILE A 5 2.70 -8.89 1.77
CA ILE A 5 1.32 -9.14 1.36
C ILE A 5 1.17 -10.64 1.19
N TYR A 6 0.13 -11.21 1.76
CA TYR A 6 -0.13 -12.64 1.63
C TYR A 6 -1.61 -12.92 1.48
N CYS A 7 -1.93 -14.12 1.02
CA CYS A 7 -3.30 -14.57 0.87
C CYS A 7 -3.58 -15.84 1.67
N THR A 8 -4.84 -15.99 2.10
CA THR A 8 -5.32 -17.23 2.73
C THR A 8 -6.58 -17.71 2.00
N THR A 9 -6.68 -19.01 1.77
CA THR A 9 -7.90 -19.62 1.23
C THR A 9 -8.90 -19.82 2.37
N THR A 10 -10.13 -19.36 2.19
CA THR A 10 -11.26 -19.57 3.08
C THR A 10 -12.10 -20.75 2.56
N ALA A 11 -12.79 -21.46 3.46
CA ALA A 11 -13.50 -22.72 3.16
C ALA A 11 -14.53 -22.67 2.02
N LYS A 12 -15.00 -21.49 1.60
CA LYS A 12 -16.02 -21.30 0.56
C LYS A 12 -15.47 -21.02 -0.84
N GLY A 13 -14.22 -21.37 -1.13
CA GLY A 13 -13.60 -21.03 -2.42
C GLY A 13 -13.32 -19.53 -2.57
N GLU A 14 -13.18 -18.84 -1.45
CA GLU A 14 -12.75 -17.45 -1.38
C GLU A 14 -11.28 -17.36 -0.99
N GLN A 15 -10.64 -16.26 -1.38
CA GLN A 15 -9.27 -15.95 -1.08
C GLN A 15 -9.19 -14.53 -0.53
N SER A 16 -8.81 -14.43 0.74
CA SER A 16 -8.64 -13.17 1.44
C SER A 16 -7.18 -12.72 1.37
N PHE A 17 -6.98 -11.43 1.11
CA PHE A 17 -5.68 -10.80 1.02
C PHE A 17 -5.43 -9.93 2.24
N TYR A 18 -4.21 -10.01 2.75
CA TYR A 18 -3.77 -9.30 3.94
C TYR A 18 -2.43 -8.62 3.71
N LEU A 19 -2.24 -7.51 4.40
CA LEU A 19 -0.97 -6.81 4.52
C LEU A 19 -0.49 -6.95 5.96
N THR A 20 0.74 -7.38 6.16
CA THR A 20 1.42 -7.24 7.45
C THR A 20 2.36 -6.05 7.37
N ALA A 21 2.14 -5.06 8.22
CA ALA A 21 2.99 -3.88 8.36
C ALA A 21 3.24 -3.61 9.85
N GLN A 22 4.52 -3.41 10.22
CA GLN A 22 4.93 -3.11 11.60
C GLN A 22 4.47 -4.13 12.66
N GLY A 23 4.26 -5.40 12.26
CA GLY A 23 3.75 -6.45 13.16
C GLY A 23 2.23 -6.52 13.25
N THR A 24 1.51 -5.58 12.63
CA THR A 24 0.05 -5.55 12.57
C THR A 24 -0.44 -6.11 11.24
N LYS A 25 -1.51 -6.91 11.31
CA LYS A 25 -2.18 -7.50 10.15
C LYS A 25 -3.39 -6.65 9.77
N TYR A 26 -3.46 -6.27 8.49
CA TYR A 26 -4.55 -5.51 7.91
C TYR A 26 -5.23 -6.33 6.82
N PHE A 27 -6.56 -6.36 6.84
CA PHE A 27 -7.34 -6.92 5.74
C PHE A 27 -7.34 -5.95 4.56
N LEU A 28 -7.14 -6.47 3.35
CA LEU A 28 -7.17 -5.68 2.12
C LEU A 28 -8.50 -5.89 1.40
N PHE A 29 -8.77 -7.11 0.95
CA PHE A 29 -10.00 -7.49 0.25
C PHE A 29 -10.11 -9.01 0.16
N ALA A 30 -11.30 -9.49 -0.19
CA ALA A 30 -11.56 -10.87 -0.57
C ALA A 30 -11.90 -10.95 -2.07
N GLN A 31 -11.54 -12.06 -2.70
CA GLN A 31 -11.94 -12.38 -4.07
C GLN A 31 -12.13 -13.88 -4.23
N ALA A 32 -12.80 -14.30 -5.31
CA ALA A 32 -12.90 -15.71 -5.67
C ALA A 32 -11.51 -16.35 -5.78
N PHE A 33 -11.39 -17.59 -5.31
CA PHE A 33 -10.15 -18.33 -5.31
C PHE A 33 -9.57 -18.48 -6.71
N LYS A 34 -8.28 -18.14 -6.85
CA LYS A 34 -7.52 -18.42 -8.06
C LYS A 34 -6.19 -19.07 -7.71
N ARG A 35 -5.92 -20.23 -8.31
CA ARG A 35 -4.68 -20.99 -8.07
C ARG A 35 -3.43 -20.14 -8.28
N SER A 36 -3.35 -19.40 -9.39
CA SER A 36 -2.19 -18.53 -9.66
C SER A 36 -1.97 -17.46 -8.60
N ASN A 37 -3.04 -16.95 -7.98
CA ASN A 37 -2.91 -16.00 -6.87
C ASN A 37 -2.43 -16.71 -5.60
N LYS A 38 -2.91 -17.92 -5.33
CA LYS A 38 -2.41 -18.73 -4.21
C LYS A 38 -0.91 -19.02 -4.38
N ASP A 39 -0.49 -19.39 -5.59
CA ASP A 39 0.91 -19.71 -5.86
C ASP A 39 1.82 -18.48 -5.71
N ALA A 40 1.35 -17.30 -6.13
CA ALA A 40 2.14 -16.06 -6.04
C ALA A 40 2.12 -15.39 -4.66
N PHE A 41 1.01 -15.43 -3.93
CA PHE A 41 0.81 -14.70 -2.67
C PHE A 41 0.72 -15.59 -1.44
N GLY A 42 0.67 -16.92 -1.59
CA GLY A 42 0.45 -17.86 -0.48
C GLY A 42 1.60 -17.91 0.52
N GLN A 43 2.84 -17.79 0.03
CA GLN A 43 4.03 -17.72 0.88
C GLN A 43 4.30 -16.32 1.45
N GLY A 44 3.52 -15.33 1.01
CA GLY A 44 3.78 -13.92 1.26
C GLY A 44 4.82 -13.35 0.30
N ILE A 45 4.54 -12.15 -0.20
CA ILE A 45 5.43 -11.41 -1.10
C ILE A 45 5.76 -10.06 -0.49
N SER A 46 7.03 -9.66 -0.57
CA SER A 46 7.42 -8.32 -0.14
C SER A 46 6.91 -7.25 -1.11
N LEU A 47 6.71 -6.02 -0.63
CA LEU A 47 6.36 -4.88 -1.51
C LEU A 47 7.39 -4.63 -2.62
N PHE A 48 8.64 -4.99 -2.40
CA PHE A 48 9.71 -4.87 -3.37
C PHE A 48 9.57 -5.92 -4.49
N GLU A 49 9.32 -7.17 -4.13
CA GLU A 49 9.08 -8.26 -5.09
C GLU A 49 7.79 -8.04 -5.87
N LEU A 50 6.76 -7.45 -5.26
CA LEU A 50 5.53 -7.07 -5.96
C LEU A 50 5.81 -6.16 -7.17
N ARG A 51 6.80 -5.25 -7.07
CA ARG A 51 7.20 -4.40 -8.20
C ARG A 51 7.86 -5.22 -9.32
N LYS A 52 8.62 -6.26 -8.97
CA LYS A 52 9.29 -7.16 -9.92
C LYS A 52 8.31 -8.13 -10.60
N LEU A 53 7.25 -8.52 -9.91
CA LEU A 53 6.24 -9.47 -10.38
C LEU A 53 5.54 -9.04 -11.67
N LYS A 54 5.54 -7.75 -12.00
CA LYS A 54 4.83 -7.18 -13.16
C LYS A 54 5.28 -7.71 -14.53
N LYS A 55 6.48 -8.32 -14.65
CA LYS A 55 7.02 -8.75 -15.96
C LYS A 55 6.69 -10.20 -16.36
N HIS A 56 6.55 -11.12 -15.42
CA HIS A 56 6.38 -12.56 -15.70
C HIS A 56 5.35 -13.21 -14.78
N CYS A 57 4.09 -12.74 -14.83
CA CYS A 57 3.02 -13.34 -14.05
C CYS A 57 1.74 -13.55 -14.86
N SER A 58 0.89 -14.45 -14.38
CA SER A 58 -0.43 -14.69 -14.95
C SER A 58 -1.30 -13.42 -14.90
N TYR A 59 -2.29 -13.34 -15.79
CA TYR A 59 -3.26 -12.24 -15.82
C TYR A 59 -3.92 -12.00 -14.46
N SER A 60 -4.32 -13.07 -13.77
CA SER A 60 -4.98 -13.00 -12.45
C SER A 60 -4.08 -12.35 -11.39
N VAL A 61 -2.79 -12.68 -11.40
CA VAL A 61 -1.80 -12.14 -10.47
C VAL A 61 -1.53 -10.67 -10.78
N ARG A 62 -1.36 -10.31 -12.06
CA ARG A 62 -1.17 -8.92 -12.49
C ARG A 62 -2.35 -8.04 -12.07
N HIS A 63 -3.57 -8.52 -12.33
CA HIS A 63 -4.79 -7.79 -12.00
C HIS A 63 -4.98 -7.63 -10.49
N THR A 64 -4.60 -8.63 -9.70
CA THR A 64 -4.56 -8.53 -8.24
C THR A 64 -3.53 -7.50 -7.79
N ALA A 65 -2.33 -7.51 -8.39
CA ALA A 65 -1.26 -6.56 -8.10
C ALA A 65 -1.61 -5.10 -8.42
N GLU A 66 -2.44 -4.87 -9.44
CA GLU A 66 -2.95 -3.54 -9.79
C GLU A 66 -3.91 -2.97 -8.73
N LYS A 67 -4.66 -3.82 -8.04
CA LYS A 67 -5.60 -3.42 -6.97
C LYS A 67 -4.88 -3.06 -5.68
N LEU A 68 -3.78 -3.75 -5.37
CA LEU A 68 -3.07 -3.63 -4.09
C LEU A 68 -2.73 -2.18 -3.69
N PRO A 69 -2.17 -1.32 -4.55
CA PRO A 69 -1.85 0.07 -4.19
C PRO A 69 -3.05 0.88 -3.68
N VAL A 70 -4.26 0.62 -4.19
CA VAL A 70 -5.47 1.35 -3.79
C VAL A 70 -5.88 0.96 -2.36
N TYR A 71 -5.92 -0.33 -2.07
CA TYR A 71 -6.25 -0.83 -0.73
C TYR A 71 -5.18 -0.51 0.31
N ILE A 72 -3.91 -0.56 -0.07
CA ILE A 72 -2.82 -0.17 0.82
C ILE A 72 -2.96 1.32 1.19
N ARG A 73 -3.26 2.18 0.22
CA ARG A 73 -3.47 3.61 0.46
C ARG A 73 -4.64 3.86 1.41
N TYR A 74 -5.72 3.09 1.31
CA TYR A 74 -6.83 3.17 2.26
C TYR A 74 -6.35 2.90 3.69
N ILE A 75 -5.59 1.82 3.91
CA ILE A 75 -5.01 1.49 5.22
C ILE A 75 -4.07 2.60 5.73
N GLU A 76 -3.23 3.16 4.85
CA GLU A 76 -2.34 4.27 5.21
C GLU A 76 -3.12 5.49 5.71
N GLN A 77 -4.27 5.78 5.11
CA GLN A 77 -5.14 6.90 5.50
C GLN A 77 -5.91 6.60 6.79
N GLU A 78 -6.46 5.40 6.91
CA GLU A 78 -7.30 4.98 8.04
C GLU A 78 -6.49 4.84 9.35
N TYR A 79 -5.30 4.21 9.25
CA TYR A 79 -4.50 3.86 10.43
C TYR A 79 -3.24 4.73 10.60
N GLY A 80 -3.03 5.72 9.73
CA GLY A 80 -1.87 6.63 9.81
C GLY A 80 -0.50 5.96 9.59
N VAL A 81 -0.47 4.77 9.00
CA VAL A 81 0.76 4.00 8.74
C VAL A 81 1.40 4.37 7.40
N LEU A 82 2.73 4.36 7.32
CA LEU A 82 3.48 4.63 6.09
C LEU A 82 4.05 3.33 5.51
N ILE A 83 3.35 2.77 4.53
CA ILE A 83 3.63 1.46 3.95
C ILE A 83 4.35 1.60 2.61
N MET A 84 3.83 2.41 1.70
CA MET A 84 4.39 2.62 0.36
C MET A 84 5.42 3.75 0.34
N GLU A 85 6.56 3.53 -0.33
CA GLU A 85 7.57 4.58 -0.53
C GLU A 85 7.04 5.79 -1.31
N LYS A 86 6.10 5.55 -2.25
CA LYS A 86 5.45 6.63 -2.99
C LYS A 86 4.68 7.57 -2.06
N THR A 87 4.02 7.02 -1.03
CA THR A 87 3.32 7.80 -0.01
C THR A 87 4.29 8.57 0.87
N LYS A 88 5.41 7.94 1.27
CA LYS A 88 6.50 8.62 2.00
C LYS A 88 7.05 9.83 1.24
N ARG A 89 7.39 9.66 -0.04
CA ARG A 89 7.91 10.75 -0.89
C ARG A 89 6.91 11.90 -1.08
N LYS A 90 5.62 11.57 -1.25
CA LYS A 90 4.57 12.60 -1.38
C LYS A 90 4.40 13.42 -0.09
N ASN A 91 4.53 12.79 1.07
CA ASN A 91 4.46 13.48 2.35
C ASN A 91 5.70 14.34 2.62
N LEU A 92 6.90 13.87 2.26
CA LEU A 92 8.13 14.65 2.35
C LEU A 92 8.02 15.96 1.54
N ASN A 93 7.62 15.86 0.26
CA ASN A 93 7.44 17.03 -0.60
C ASN A 93 6.35 18.00 -0.09
N ARG A 94 5.33 17.51 0.64
CA ARG A 94 4.31 18.34 1.27
C ARG A 94 4.83 19.05 2.52
N GLN A 95 5.71 18.42 3.29
CA GLN A 95 6.36 19.04 4.44
C GLN A 95 7.37 20.10 4.01
N ASP A 96 8.13 19.84 2.94
CA ASP A 96 9.05 20.84 2.39
C ASP A 96 8.28 22.08 1.91
N LYS A 97 7.17 21.91 1.16
CA LYS A 97 6.33 23.05 0.75
C LYS A 97 5.73 23.87 1.89
N LYS A 98 5.45 23.25 3.05
CA LYS A 98 4.95 23.98 4.24
C LYS A 98 6.04 24.81 4.90
N ARG A 99 7.32 24.39 4.82
CA ARG A 99 8.44 25.12 5.41
C ARG A 99 8.86 26.37 4.62
N PHE A 100 8.43 26.49 3.38
CA PHE A 100 8.72 27.64 2.50
C PHE A 100 7.50 28.53 2.24
N GLY A 101 6.40 28.36 3.00
CA GLY A 101 5.12 29.06 2.75
C GLY A 101 4.64 29.97 3.88
N ASP A 102 5.39 30.10 4.97
CA ASP A 102 5.01 30.88 6.16
C ASP A 102 5.87 32.16 6.31
N ASP A 103 6.27 32.78 5.19
CA ASP A 103 7.15 33.97 5.17
C ASP A 103 6.57 35.16 4.40
N ASP A 104 5.24 35.32 4.38
CA ASP A 104 4.61 36.52 3.81
C ASP A 104 3.71 37.26 4.83
N TYR A 105 4.34 38.27 5.45
CA TYR A 105 3.83 39.56 5.94
C TYR A 105 2.92 39.64 7.19
N ILE A 106 3.56 39.92 8.34
CA ILE A 106 3.04 40.83 9.38
C ILE A 106 3.96 42.07 9.45
N ASN A 107 3.33 43.24 9.69
CA ASN A 107 3.84 44.61 9.93
C ASN A 107 3.73 45.55 8.71
N GLY A 108 3.04 46.69 8.77
CA GLY A 108 2.34 47.33 9.87
C GLY A 108 1.61 48.59 9.38
N GLU A 109 0.66 49.04 10.19
CA GLU A 109 -0.02 50.33 10.09
C GLU A 109 0.96 51.52 10.12
N THR A 110 0.40 52.73 9.92
CA THR A 110 0.94 54.10 10.02
C THR A 110 1.36 54.70 8.66
N ALA A 111 0.81 55.84 8.20
CA ALA A 111 -0.11 56.83 8.75
C ALA A 111 -0.87 57.54 7.61
#